data_AF-A0A7X4XU88-F1
#
_entry.id   AF-A0A7X4XU88-F1
#
_cell.length_a   1.000
_cell.length_b   1.000
_cell.length_c   1.000
_cell.angle_alpha   90.00
_cell.angle_beta   90.00
_cell.angle_gamma   90.00
#
_symmetry.space_group_name_H-M   'P 1'
#
loop_
_entity.id
_entity.type
_entity.pdbx_description
1 polymer ?
#
loop_
_entity_poly.entity_id
_entity_poly.type
_entity_poly.pdbx_seq_one_letter_code
_entity_poly.pdbx_strand_id
1 'polypeptide(L)'
;MRISDSQFSQIMLQSLQGNNAGLGQVLQQMSTSDRLTKISDDPMASIKLLNLEREGSAIDQYQSNIANVKTTLSRQETHLDSVNESLKSIRDLVLWGANGSLTDVDRDGMVTELKSLRDAVESSFNAQDEEGHYLFSGTKTNKPAIQHSGGAYIVDGNSDKRVVTVAKGVTMESNVTAKEILELGGGNNVLNQIDTLISEFAAPSANFQATVDATLSVIDQTSANVLGAMTNIGGRYNNLDLLNSAHGENKLFVDKVSSDLSALDYGEASVRLSKYLAALQATQASYVKINELSLFDRL
;
A
#
# COMPACT_ATOMS: atom_id res chain seq x y z
N MET A 1 18.61 47.20 -56.58
CA MET A 1 17.35 46.59 -56.13
C MET A 1 17.42 45.07 -55.88
N ARG A 2 18.53 44.35 -56.14
CA ARG A 2 18.62 42.90 -55.80
C ARG A 2 18.72 42.58 -54.30
N ILE A 3 19.23 43.51 -53.47
CA ILE A 3 19.38 43.30 -52.01
C ILE A 3 18.02 43.43 -51.29
N SER A 4 17.14 44.31 -51.79
CA SER A 4 15.78 44.50 -51.27
C SER A 4 14.87 43.31 -51.61
N ASP A 5 14.99 42.71 -52.80
CA ASP A 5 14.19 41.53 -53.19
C ASP A 5 14.57 40.29 -52.37
N SER A 6 15.87 40.06 -52.13
CA SER A 6 16.31 38.97 -51.26
C SER A 6 15.89 39.17 -49.80
N GLN A 7 15.93 40.40 -49.29
CA GLN A 7 15.45 40.71 -47.94
C GLN A 7 13.95 40.52 -47.81
N PHE A 8 13.16 40.92 -48.81
CA PHE A 8 11.71 40.75 -48.80
C PHE A 8 11.31 39.26 -48.85
N SER A 9 11.96 38.49 -49.72
CA SER A 9 11.78 37.03 -49.79
C SER A 9 12.12 36.36 -48.46
N GLN A 10 13.21 36.78 -47.81
CA GLN A 10 13.65 36.24 -46.52
C GLN A 10 12.67 36.58 -45.38
N ILE A 11 12.12 37.80 -45.34
CA ILE A 11 11.09 38.21 -44.38
C ILE A 11 9.80 37.39 -44.59
N MET A 12 9.39 37.17 -45.84
CA MET A 12 8.21 36.37 -46.18
C MET A 12 8.38 34.90 -45.78
N LEU A 13 9.56 34.32 -46.04
CA LEU A 13 9.88 32.96 -45.60
C LEU A 13 9.88 32.84 -44.08
N GLN A 14 10.44 33.82 -43.37
CA GLN A 14 10.42 33.85 -41.90
C GLN A 14 8.99 33.97 -41.34
N SER A 15 8.15 34.79 -41.97
CA SER A 15 6.72 34.90 -41.65
C SER A 15 5.95 33.59 -41.91
N LEU A 16 6.18 32.95 -43.06
CA LEU A 16 5.59 31.64 -43.39
C LEU A 16 6.01 30.55 -42.39
N GLN A 17 7.30 30.52 -42.03
CA GLN A 17 7.82 29.58 -41.04
C GLN A 17 7.19 29.82 -39.66
N GLY A 18 7.07 31.08 -39.23
CA GLY A 18 6.40 31.45 -37.98
C GLY A 18 4.91 31.07 -37.95
N ASN A 19 4.18 31.35 -39.04
CA ASN A 19 2.76 31.01 -39.16
C ASN A 19 2.53 29.48 -39.20
N ASN A 20 3.35 28.72 -39.92
CA ASN A 20 3.28 27.26 -39.94
C ASN A 20 3.62 26.66 -38.57
N ALA A 21 4.60 27.22 -37.85
CA ALA A 21 4.94 26.78 -36.50
C ALA A 21 3.78 27.04 -35.51
N GLY A 22 3.16 28.22 -35.55
CA GLY A 22 2.00 28.56 -34.73
C GLY A 22 0.77 27.69 -35.06
N LEU A 23 0.52 27.44 -36.36
CA LEU A 23 -0.53 26.52 -36.81
C LEU A 23 -0.29 25.10 -36.28
N GLY A 24 0.94 24.60 -36.40
CA GLY A 24 1.32 23.28 -35.89
C GLY A 24 1.13 23.16 -34.38
N GLN A 25 1.48 24.21 -33.62
CA GLN A 25 1.26 24.24 -32.17
C GLN A 25 -0.23 24.20 -31.81
N VAL A 26 -1.08 25.01 -32.45
CA VAL A 26 -2.53 25.00 -32.17
C VAL A 26 -3.15 23.66 -32.54
N LEU A 27 -2.75 23.05 -33.67
CA LEU A 27 -3.21 21.71 -34.04
C LEU A 27 -2.75 20.65 -33.04
N GLN A 28 -1.51 20.74 -32.54
CA GLN A 28 -1.00 19.86 -31.49
C GLN A 28 -1.82 20.01 -30.20
N GLN A 29 -2.05 21.24 -29.74
CA GLN A 29 -2.88 21.54 -28.56
C GLN A 29 -4.30 20.99 -28.74
N MET A 30 -4.92 21.19 -29.91
CA MET A 30 -6.27 20.67 -30.19
C MET A 30 -6.30 19.14 -30.26
N SER A 31 -5.21 18.51 -30.70
CA SER A 31 -5.10 17.04 -30.75
C SER A 31 -4.87 16.42 -29.38
N THR A 32 -4.11 17.07 -28.49
CA THR A 32 -3.89 16.59 -27.11
C THR A 32 -4.96 17.05 -26.15
N SER A 33 -5.76 18.05 -26.52
CA SER A 33 -6.72 18.76 -25.66
C SER A 33 -6.07 19.56 -24.51
N ASP A 34 -4.74 19.68 -24.53
CA ASP A 34 -3.96 20.40 -23.53
C ASP A 34 -3.44 21.72 -24.10
N ARG A 35 -3.60 22.79 -23.33
CA ARG A 35 -3.01 24.10 -23.60
C ARG A 35 -1.49 24.09 -23.46
N LEU A 36 -0.95 23.32 -22.52
CA LEU A 36 0.47 23.30 -22.19
C LEU A 36 1.14 22.09 -22.85
N THR A 37 1.92 22.33 -23.91
CA THR A 37 2.70 21.26 -24.57
C THR A 37 4.17 21.31 -24.20
N LYS A 38 4.66 22.50 -23.81
CA LYS A 38 6.03 22.77 -23.42
C LYS A 38 6.02 23.67 -22.20
N ILE A 39 7.06 23.54 -21.37
CA ILE A 39 7.26 24.42 -20.20
C ILE A 39 7.40 25.89 -20.62
N SER A 40 7.88 26.16 -21.84
CA SER A 40 7.98 27.50 -22.40
C SER A 40 6.62 28.17 -22.69
N ASP A 41 5.53 27.41 -22.81
CA ASP A 41 4.21 27.94 -23.16
C ASP A 41 3.63 28.76 -21.99
N ASP A 42 3.80 28.28 -20.77
CA ASP A 42 3.53 29.00 -19.52
C ASP A 42 4.39 28.39 -18.40
N PRO A 43 5.53 29.00 -18.06
CA PRO A 43 6.43 28.48 -17.03
C PRO A 43 5.80 28.40 -15.64
N MET A 44 4.91 29.34 -15.30
CA MET A 44 4.28 29.40 -13.98
C MET A 44 3.24 28.29 -13.83
N ALA A 45 2.36 28.13 -14.82
CA ALA A 45 1.39 27.03 -14.83
C ALA A 45 2.10 25.67 -14.89
N SER A 46 3.16 25.55 -15.68
CA SER A 46 3.93 24.31 -15.81
C SER A 46 4.59 23.87 -14.50
N ILE A 47 5.16 24.80 -13.71
CA ILE A 47 5.70 24.48 -12.38
C ILE A 47 4.59 24.03 -11.43
N LYS A 48 3.42 24.68 -11.47
CA LYS A 48 2.29 24.29 -10.62
C LYS A 48 1.77 22.90 -10.99
N LEU A 49 1.64 22.61 -12.29
CA LEU A 49 1.26 21.30 -12.80
C LEU A 49 2.24 20.21 -12.36
N LEU A 50 3.55 20.45 -12.50
CA LEU A 50 4.58 19.52 -12.05
C LEU A 50 4.49 19.22 -10.54
N ASN A 51 4.22 20.24 -9.73
CA ASN A 51 4.04 20.04 -8.28
C ASN A 51 2.79 19.20 -7.97
N LEU A 52 1.69 19.42 -8.70
CA LEU A 52 0.46 18.63 -8.59
C LEU A 52 0.67 17.18 -9.03
N GLU A 53 1.40 16.94 -10.13
CA GLU A 53 1.76 15.59 -10.57
C GLU A 53 2.61 14.85 -9.52
N ARG A 54 3.59 15.52 -8.92
CA ARG A 54 4.39 14.96 -7.83
C ARG A 54 3.55 14.64 -6.59
N GLU A 55 2.60 15.50 -6.27
CA GLU A 55 1.64 15.29 -5.19
C GLU A 55 0.74 14.07 -5.49
N GLY A 56 0.19 13.99 -6.70
CA GLY A 56 -0.60 12.86 -7.16
C GLY A 56 0.16 11.53 -7.12
N SER A 57 1.40 11.50 -7.59
CA SER A 57 2.25 10.30 -7.54
C SER A 57 2.58 9.87 -6.11
N ALA A 58 2.79 10.84 -5.19
CA ALA A 58 2.97 10.54 -3.78
C ALA A 58 1.71 9.93 -3.16
N ILE A 59 0.52 10.44 -3.51
CA ILE A 59 -0.77 9.90 -3.08
C ILE A 59 -0.95 8.46 -3.58
N ASP A 60 -0.65 8.18 -4.85
CA ASP A 60 -0.76 6.83 -5.43
C ASP A 60 0.16 5.83 -4.70
N GLN A 61 1.38 6.26 -4.35
CA GLN A 61 2.32 5.47 -3.53
C GLN A 61 1.76 5.22 -2.13
N TYR A 62 1.16 6.22 -1.49
CA TYR A 62 0.54 6.06 -0.17
C TYR A 62 -0.65 5.10 -0.20
N GLN A 63 -1.51 5.16 -1.21
CA GLN A 63 -2.62 4.22 -1.38
C GLN A 63 -2.12 2.79 -1.60
N SER A 64 -1.07 2.61 -2.41
CA SER A 64 -0.43 1.30 -2.61
C SER A 64 0.18 0.75 -1.31
N ASN A 65 0.85 1.62 -0.54
CA ASN A 65 1.37 1.27 0.78
C ASN A 65 0.25 0.87 1.75
N ILE A 66 -0.85 1.62 1.80
CA ILE A 66 -2.02 1.30 2.63
C ILE A 66 -2.61 -0.04 2.24
N ALA A 67 -2.77 -0.33 0.95
CA ALA A 67 -3.27 -1.61 0.47
C ALA A 67 -2.38 -2.78 0.93
N ASN A 68 -1.06 -2.64 0.80
CA ASN A 68 -0.10 -3.65 1.25
C ASN A 68 -0.16 -3.89 2.77
N VAL A 69 -0.26 -2.81 3.55
CA VAL A 69 -0.41 -2.91 5.02
C VAL A 69 -1.70 -3.61 5.38
N LYS A 70 -2.84 -3.26 4.75
CA LYS A 70 -4.12 -3.94 4.99
C LYS A 70 -4.03 -5.42 4.67
N THR A 71 -3.51 -5.80 3.51
CA THR A 71 -3.35 -7.22 3.15
C THR A 71 -2.50 -7.98 4.18
N THR A 72 -1.42 -7.36 4.65
CA THR A 72 -0.57 -7.96 5.69
C THR A 72 -1.32 -8.13 7.02
N LEU A 73 -2.07 -7.12 7.44
CA LEU A 73 -2.85 -7.15 8.68
C LEU A 73 -4.01 -8.17 8.61
N SER A 74 -4.70 -8.29 7.47
CA SER A 74 -5.77 -9.28 7.25
C SER A 74 -5.27 -10.72 7.46
N ARG A 75 -4.08 -11.00 6.92
CA ARG A 75 -3.47 -12.33 7.00
C ARG A 75 -3.08 -12.65 8.44
N GLN A 76 -2.49 -11.68 9.14
CA GLN A 76 -2.19 -11.82 10.56
C GLN A 76 -3.47 -12.05 11.38
N GLU A 77 -4.53 -11.29 11.13
CA GLU A 77 -5.82 -11.46 11.81
C GLU A 77 -6.41 -12.86 11.60
N THR A 78 -6.35 -13.39 10.38
CA THR A 78 -6.82 -14.76 10.08
C THR A 78 -6.08 -15.82 10.89
N HIS A 79 -4.75 -15.69 11.03
CA HIS A 79 -3.97 -16.60 11.86
C HIS A 79 -4.24 -16.41 13.35
N LEU A 80 -4.45 -15.18 13.82
CA LEU A 80 -4.82 -14.90 15.21
C LEU A 80 -6.21 -15.44 15.57
N ASP A 81 -7.17 -15.39 14.64
CA ASP A 81 -8.48 -16.00 14.80
C ASP A 81 -8.36 -17.53 14.93
N SER A 82 -7.56 -18.17 14.07
CA SER A 82 -7.25 -19.60 14.18
C SER A 82 -6.61 -19.95 15.53
N VAL A 83 -5.67 -19.13 16.03
CA VAL A 83 -5.08 -19.33 17.36
C VAL A 83 -6.16 -19.23 18.45
N ASN A 84 -7.04 -18.24 18.38
CA ASN A 84 -8.11 -18.04 19.36
C ASN A 84 -9.07 -19.25 19.40
N GLU A 85 -9.46 -19.79 18.25
CA GLU A 85 -10.31 -21.00 18.19
C GLU A 85 -9.59 -22.26 18.71
N SER A 86 -8.30 -22.43 18.41
CA SER A 86 -7.51 -23.51 19.00
C SER A 86 -7.38 -23.37 20.52
N LEU A 87 -7.17 -22.15 21.04
CA LEU A 87 -7.09 -21.90 22.48
C LEU A 87 -8.42 -22.17 23.19
N LYS A 88 -9.56 -21.81 22.59
CA LYS A 88 -10.89 -22.17 23.12
C LYS A 88 -11.09 -23.68 23.16
N SER A 89 -10.72 -24.39 22.09
CA SER A 89 -10.84 -25.84 22.01
C SER A 89 -9.97 -26.54 23.06
N ILE A 90 -8.73 -26.05 23.26
CA ILE A 90 -7.85 -26.52 24.34
C ILE A 90 -8.51 -26.28 25.68
N ARG A 91 -9.02 -25.07 25.95
CA ARG A 91 -9.69 -24.72 27.22
C ARG A 91 -10.85 -25.68 27.53
N ASP A 92 -11.71 -25.95 26.56
CA ASP A 92 -12.85 -26.85 26.72
C ASP A 92 -12.39 -28.28 27.02
N LEU A 93 -11.34 -28.75 26.33
CA LEU A 93 -10.74 -30.05 26.56
C LEU A 93 -10.11 -30.15 27.96
N VAL A 94 -9.43 -29.11 28.42
CA VAL A 94 -8.86 -29.04 29.77
C VAL A 94 -9.95 -29.07 30.84
N LEU A 95 -11.04 -28.32 30.67
CA LEU A 95 -12.18 -28.35 31.58
C LEU A 95 -12.87 -29.72 31.62
N TRP A 96 -12.95 -30.41 30.47
CA TRP A 96 -13.47 -31.77 30.42
C TRP A 96 -12.56 -32.73 31.20
N GLY A 97 -11.23 -32.62 31.02
CA GLY A 97 -10.21 -33.42 31.69
C GLY A 97 -10.07 -33.17 33.19
N ALA A 98 -10.45 -31.98 33.65
CA ALA A 98 -10.44 -31.62 35.07
C ALA A 98 -11.48 -32.40 35.88
N ASN A 99 -12.53 -32.90 35.23
CA ASN A 99 -13.55 -33.75 35.86
C ASN A 99 -12.96 -35.15 36.07
N GLY A 100 -12.48 -35.44 37.28
CA GLY A 100 -11.62 -36.59 37.64
C GLY A 100 -12.18 -38.01 37.50
N SER A 101 -13.11 -38.26 36.57
CA SER A 101 -13.72 -39.56 36.30
C SER A 101 -13.29 -40.16 34.94
N LEU A 102 -12.16 -39.72 34.37
CA LEU A 102 -11.64 -40.21 33.08
C LEU A 102 -10.96 -41.58 33.19
N THR A 103 -11.15 -42.40 32.16
CA THR A 103 -10.36 -43.62 31.98
C THR A 103 -8.99 -43.33 31.36
N ASP A 104 -8.05 -44.27 31.46
CA ASP A 104 -6.72 -44.13 30.86
C ASP A 104 -6.79 -43.99 29.32
N VAL A 105 -7.79 -44.64 28.69
CA VAL A 105 -8.02 -44.55 27.23
C VAL A 105 -8.54 -43.16 26.85
N ASP A 106 -9.49 -42.60 27.62
CA ASP A 106 -10.02 -41.26 27.36
C ASP A 106 -8.92 -40.20 27.45
N ARG A 107 -8.06 -40.33 28.45
CA ARG A 107 -6.92 -39.45 28.70
C ARG A 107 -5.88 -39.51 27.59
N ASP A 108 -5.56 -40.68 27.04
CA ASP A 108 -4.62 -40.79 25.92
C ASP A 108 -5.18 -40.12 24.65
N GLY A 109 -6.49 -40.28 24.41
CA GLY A 109 -7.21 -39.57 23.35
C GLY A 109 -7.13 -38.04 23.52
N MET A 110 -7.37 -37.54 24.74
CA MET A 110 -7.23 -36.12 25.04
C MET A 110 -5.81 -35.60 24.83
N VAL A 111 -4.80 -36.35 25.29
CA VAL A 111 -3.39 -35.97 25.13
C VAL A 111 -3.04 -35.84 23.65
N THR A 112 -3.56 -36.74 22.82
CA THR A 112 -3.37 -36.68 21.37
C THR A 112 -4.02 -35.43 20.78
N GLU A 113 -5.24 -35.10 21.19
CA GLU A 113 -5.95 -33.90 20.73
C GLU A 113 -5.27 -32.61 21.22
N LEU A 114 -4.85 -32.54 22.49
CA LEU A 114 -4.10 -31.40 23.04
C LEU A 114 -2.79 -31.15 22.29
N LYS A 115 -2.05 -32.21 21.93
CA LYS A 115 -0.84 -32.10 21.10
C LYS A 115 -1.17 -31.53 19.72
N SER A 116 -2.21 -32.05 19.07
CA SER A 116 -2.67 -31.57 17.75
C SER A 116 -3.03 -30.08 17.78
N LEU A 117 -3.82 -29.65 18.76
CA LEU A 117 -4.23 -28.26 18.92
C LEU A 117 -3.06 -27.34 19.26
N ARG A 118 -2.11 -27.78 20.10
CA ARG A 118 -0.87 -27.06 20.40
C ARG A 118 -0.01 -26.87 19.14
N ASP A 119 0.16 -27.94 18.36
CA ASP A 119 0.93 -27.90 17.11
C ASP A 119 0.26 -26.97 16.08
N ALA A 120 -1.08 -26.92 16.07
CA ALA A 120 -1.83 -25.95 15.26
C ALA A 120 -1.56 -24.49 15.70
N VAL A 121 -1.53 -24.21 17.01
CA VAL A 121 -1.17 -22.88 17.54
C VAL A 121 0.26 -22.51 17.13
N GLU A 122 1.22 -23.43 17.27
CA GLU A 122 2.60 -23.21 16.84
C GLU A 122 2.68 -22.89 15.33
N SER A 123 2.02 -23.70 14.51
CA SER A 123 1.99 -23.52 13.05
C SER A 123 1.39 -22.17 12.65
N SER A 124 0.31 -21.74 13.31
CA SER A 124 -0.33 -20.44 13.05
C SER A 124 0.59 -19.25 13.39
N PHE A 125 1.37 -19.32 14.46
CA PHE A 125 2.38 -18.28 14.76
C PHE A 125 3.62 -18.36 13.88
N ASN A 126 3.95 -19.54 13.36
CA ASN A 126 5.03 -19.76 12.40
C ASN A 126 4.57 -19.66 10.93
N ALA A 127 3.39 -19.10 10.68
CA ALA A 127 2.88 -18.87 9.34
C ALA A 127 3.82 -17.97 8.53
N GLN A 128 3.98 -18.34 7.25
CA GLN A 128 4.86 -17.67 6.30
C GLN A 128 4.08 -16.97 5.20
N ASP A 129 4.71 -15.95 4.62
CA ASP A 129 4.28 -15.37 3.36
C ASP A 129 4.63 -16.27 2.15
N GLU A 130 4.08 -15.99 0.97
CA GLU A 130 4.43 -16.63 -0.31
C GLU A 130 5.93 -16.48 -0.63
N GLU A 131 6.56 -15.42 -0.11
CA GLU A 131 7.99 -15.15 -0.19
C GLU A 131 8.82 -15.88 0.89
N GLY A 132 8.19 -16.67 1.76
CA GLY A 132 8.85 -17.43 2.83
C GLY A 132 9.15 -16.64 4.11
N HIS A 133 8.63 -15.41 4.23
CA HIS A 133 8.85 -14.55 5.39
C HIS A 133 7.85 -14.84 6.52
N TYR A 134 8.35 -15.02 7.75
CA TYR A 134 7.49 -15.27 8.92
C TYR A 134 6.72 -14.03 9.36
N LEU A 135 5.40 -14.17 9.49
CA LEU A 135 4.48 -13.06 9.74
C LEU A 135 4.62 -12.45 11.15
N PHE A 136 4.89 -13.28 12.17
CA PHE A 136 4.89 -12.87 13.58
C PHE A 136 6.29 -12.75 14.21
N SER A 137 7.34 -12.84 13.40
CA SER A 137 8.75 -12.82 13.82
C SER A 137 9.34 -11.42 14.09
N GLY A 138 8.52 -10.38 13.97
CA GLY A 138 8.96 -8.98 14.09
C GLY A 138 9.70 -8.49 12.83
N THR A 139 10.91 -7.95 12.99
CA THR A 139 11.79 -7.60 11.85
C THR A 139 12.72 -8.73 11.43
N LYS A 140 12.78 -9.84 12.19
CA LYS A 140 13.59 -11.03 11.86
C LYS A 140 12.82 -12.01 10.96
N THR A 141 12.46 -11.58 9.76
CA THR A 141 11.61 -12.35 8.82
C THR A 141 12.19 -13.68 8.34
N ASN A 142 13.49 -13.92 8.53
CA ASN A 142 14.19 -15.15 8.12
C ASN A 142 14.25 -16.22 9.21
N LYS A 143 13.59 -15.99 10.36
CA LYS A 143 13.58 -16.94 11.48
C LYS A 143 12.14 -17.22 11.92
N PRO A 144 11.85 -18.45 12.37
CA PRO A 144 10.53 -18.77 12.93
C PRO A 144 10.27 -17.91 14.17
N ALA A 145 9.00 -17.54 14.36
CA ALA A 145 8.59 -16.76 15.52
C ALA A 145 8.69 -17.58 16.81
N ILE A 146 8.43 -18.89 16.71
CA ILE A 146 8.50 -19.88 17.78
C ILE A 146 9.44 -21.01 17.33
N GLN A 147 10.40 -21.35 18.17
CA GLN A 147 11.26 -22.52 17.96
C GLN A 147 11.10 -23.50 19.13
N HIS A 148 10.82 -24.76 18.82
CA HIS A 148 10.92 -25.85 19.78
C HIS A 148 12.37 -26.34 19.85
N SER A 149 13.07 -26.04 20.95
CA SER A 149 14.47 -26.45 21.16
C SER A 149 14.67 -26.91 22.60
N GLY A 150 15.18 -28.13 22.78
CA GLY A 150 15.48 -28.68 24.10
C GLY A 150 14.26 -29.10 24.94
N GLY A 151 13.09 -29.30 24.32
CA GLY A 151 11.85 -29.67 25.01
C GLY A 151 11.06 -28.48 25.58
N ALA A 152 11.40 -27.26 25.15
CA ALA A 152 10.65 -26.05 25.44
C ALA A 152 10.48 -25.22 24.17
N TYR A 153 9.36 -24.52 24.09
CA TYR A 153 9.08 -23.50 23.10
C TYR A 153 9.75 -22.20 23.53
N ILE A 154 10.57 -21.63 22.64
CA ILE A 154 11.26 -20.36 22.83
C ILE A 154 10.78 -19.39 21.76
N VAL A 155 10.43 -18.18 22.17
CA VAL A 155 10.07 -17.09 21.26
C VAL A 155 11.37 -16.38 20.81
N ASP A 156 11.87 -16.68 19.60
CA ASP A 156 13.10 -16.05 19.03
C ASP A 156 12.79 -14.77 18.21
N GLY A 157 11.49 -14.42 18.10
CA GLY A 157 11.03 -13.16 17.51
C GLY A 157 11.48 -11.92 18.29
N ASN A 158 11.67 -10.79 17.61
CA ASN A 158 11.87 -9.50 18.27
C ASN A 158 10.56 -8.72 18.42
N SER A 159 10.57 -7.76 19.34
CA SER A 159 9.47 -6.82 19.59
C SER A 159 9.44 -5.66 18.60
N ASP A 160 10.41 -5.59 17.67
CA ASP A 160 10.48 -4.49 16.71
C ASP A 160 9.41 -4.66 15.64
N LYS A 161 8.79 -3.54 15.29
CA LYS A 161 7.68 -3.50 14.35
C LYS A 161 8.14 -2.90 13.03
N ARG A 162 7.62 -3.45 11.94
CA ARG A 162 7.82 -2.94 10.58
C ARG A 162 6.92 -1.72 10.42
N VAL A 163 7.49 -0.60 9.99
CA VAL A 163 6.75 0.64 9.77
C VAL A 163 6.68 0.97 8.29
N VAL A 164 5.53 1.45 7.84
CA VAL A 164 5.27 1.85 6.47
C VAL A 164 4.71 3.26 6.47
N THR A 165 5.25 4.12 5.62
CA THR A 165 4.75 5.49 5.45
C THR A 165 3.46 5.48 4.65
N VAL A 166 2.37 5.93 5.28
CA VAL A 166 1.01 5.92 4.71
C VAL A 166 0.49 7.31 4.40
N ALA A 167 1.17 8.35 4.86
CA ALA A 167 0.98 9.73 4.42
C ALA A 167 2.24 10.55 4.70
N LYS A 168 2.26 11.81 4.27
CA LYS A 168 3.36 12.72 4.54
C LYS A 168 3.55 12.91 6.06
N GLY A 169 4.63 12.34 6.60
CA GLY A 169 4.96 12.40 8.02
C GLY A 169 4.15 11.45 8.92
N VAL A 170 3.34 10.55 8.34
CA VAL A 170 2.55 9.56 9.09
C VAL A 170 3.02 8.15 8.72
N THR A 171 3.47 7.41 9.72
CA THR A 171 3.88 6.01 9.60
C THR A 171 2.92 5.11 10.36
N MET A 172 2.69 3.92 9.83
CA MET A 172 1.88 2.88 10.45
C MET A 172 2.68 1.60 10.62
N GLU A 173 2.45 0.92 11.73
CA GLU A 173 3.01 -0.40 12.01
C GLU A 173 2.26 -1.47 11.20
N SER A 174 2.98 -2.29 10.44
CA SER A 174 2.41 -3.30 9.54
C SER A 174 2.39 -4.72 10.10
N ASN A 175 2.90 -4.94 11.31
CA ASN A 175 2.90 -6.26 11.94
C ASN A 175 2.56 -6.23 13.44
N VAL A 176 2.14 -7.40 13.91
CA VAL A 176 2.05 -7.79 15.31
C VAL A 176 3.10 -8.87 15.58
N THR A 177 3.67 -8.89 16.79
CA THR A 177 4.76 -9.82 17.13
C THR A 177 4.25 -10.95 18.03
N ALA A 178 4.73 -12.18 17.82
CA ALA A 178 4.40 -13.32 18.68
C ALA A 178 4.86 -13.08 20.13
N LYS A 179 5.94 -12.31 20.32
CA LYS A 179 6.48 -11.94 21.62
C LYS A 179 5.49 -11.13 22.46
N GLU A 180 4.83 -10.15 21.85
CA GLU A 180 3.80 -9.33 22.52
C GLU A 180 2.57 -10.16 22.94
N ILE A 181 2.29 -11.26 22.24
CA ILE A 181 1.11 -12.10 22.49
C ILE A 181 1.41 -13.22 23.49
N LEU A 182 2.54 -13.92 23.31
CA LEU A 182 2.85 -15.18 23.99
C LEU A 182 3.74 -15.03 25.23
N GLU A 183 4.50 -13.94 25.35
CA GLU A 183 5.40 -13.76 26.48
C GLU A 183 4.65 -13.12 27.64
N LEU A 184 4.34 -13.94 28.65
CA LEU A 184 3.58 -13.55 29.85
C LEU A 184 4.50 -13.09 31.00
N GLY A 185 5.80 -12.99 30.74
CA GLY A 185 6.84 -12.69 31.72
C GLY A 185 7.56 -13.95 32.24
N GLY A 186 8.84 -13.79 32.60
CA GLY A 186 9.65 -14.87 33.20
C GLY A 186 10.05 -16.01 32.25
N GLY A 187 9.88 -15.84 30.93
CA GLY A 187 10.16 -16.90 29.94
C GLY A 187 9.08 -17.97 29.83
N ASN A 188 7.95 -17.81 30.53
CA ASN A 188 6.80 -18.70 30.43
C ASN A 188 5.91 -18.31 29.25
N ASN A 189 5.42 -19.33 28.54
CA ASN A 189 4.50 -19.20 27.41
C ASN A 189 3.39 -20.25 27.51
N VAL A 190 2.32 -20.03 26.75
CA VAL A 190 1.16 -20.93 26.72
C VAL A 190 1.53 -22.34 26.25
N LEU A 191 2.48 -22.47 25.31
CA LEU A 191 2.86 -23.76 24.73
C LEU A 191 3.59 -24.65 25.74
N ASN A 192 4.52 -24.10 26.53
CA ASN A 192 5.22 -24.84 27.60
C ASN A 192 4.24 -25.23 28.71
N GLN A 193 3.24 -24.39 28.99
CA GLN A 193 2.22 -24.68 29.98
C GLN A 193 1.29 -25.82 29.50
N ILE A 194 0.93 -25.84 28.21
CA ILE A 194 0.20 -26.96 27.59
C ILE A 194 1.05 -28.25 27.62
N ASP A 195 2.35 -28.18 27.39
CA ASP A 195 3.25 -29.36 27.48
C ASP A 195 3.35 -29.93 28.88
N THR A 196 3.41 -29.04 29.88
CA THR A 196 3.38 -29.42 31.29
C THR A 196 2.06 -30.12 31.61
N LEU A 197 0.95 -29.58 31.11
CA LEU A 197 -0.37 -30.19 31.30
C LEU A 197 -0.50 -31.54 30.58
N ILE A 198 0.01 -31.68 29.36
CA ILE A 198 0.05 -32.95 28.62
C ILE A 198 0.81 -34.02 29.41
N SER A 199 1.95 -33.64 30.00
CA SER A 199 2.77 -34.54 30.81
C SER A 199 2.03 -34.96 32.10
N GLU A 200 1.32 -34.01 32.72
CA GLU A 200 0.53 -34.23 33.93
C GLU A 200 -0.72 -35.10 33.65
N PHE A 201 -1.33 -34.97 32.47
CA PHE A 201 -2.38 -35.91 32.03
C PHE A 201 -1.79 -37.30 31.86
N ALA A 202 -0.63 -37.47 31.21
CA ALA A 202 -0.03 -38.79 31.01
C ALA A 202 0.35 -39.50 32.33
N ALA A 203 0.76 -38.76 33.35
CA ALA A 203 1.09 -39.29 34.68
C ALA A 203 0.60 -38.34 35.79
N PRO A 204 -0.65 -38.49 36.28
CA PRO A 204 -1.21 -37.58 37.27
C PRO A 204 -0.44 -37.62 38.58
N SER A 205 -0.05 -36.44 39.06
CA SER A 205 0.53 -36.23 40.38
C SER A 205 -0.50 -35.58 41.32
N ALA A 206 -0.10 -35.36 42.58
CA ALA A 206 -0.89 -34.58 43.53
C ALA A 206 -1.10 -33.12 43.09
N ASN A 207 -0.33 -32.62 42.11
CA ASN A 207 -0.39 -31.26 41.61
C ASN A 207 -1.31 -31.08 40.39
N PHE A 208 -1.98 -32.15 39.93
CA PHE A 208 -2.80 -32.12 38.71
C PHE A 208 -3.75 -30.92 38.64
N GLN A 209 -4.53 -30.67 39.70
CA GLN A 209 -5.48 -29.54 39.71
C GLN A 209 -4.79 -28.17 39.69
N ALA A 210 -3.65 -28.02 40.38
CA ALA A 210 -2.88 -26.78 40.34
C ALA A 210 -2.33 -26.49 38.93
N THR A 211 -1.88 -27.53 38.21
CA THR A 211 -1.41 -27.43 36.83
C THR A 211 -2.56 -27.09 35.87
N VAL A 212 -3.75 -27.69 36.07
CA VAL A 212 -4.97 -27.35 35.31
C VAL A 212 -5.34 -25.88 35.49
N ASP A 213 -5.44 -25.40 36.73
CA ASP A 213 -5.79 -24.02 37.04
C ASP A 213 -4.78 -23.02 36.47
N ALA A 214 -3.47 -23.31 36.60
CA ALA A 214 -2.41 -22.50 36.02
C ALA A 214 -2.51 -22.45 34.48
N THR A 215 -2.81 -23.59 33.84
CA THR A 215 -2.94 -23.67 32.39
C THR A 215 -4.15 -22.90 31.88
N LEU A 216 -5.31 -23.03 32.54
CA LEU A 216 -6.51 -22.27 32.21
C LEU A 216 -6.26 -20.76 32.35
N SER A 217 -5.60 -20.32 33.42
CA SER A 217 -5.24 -18.91 33.61
C SER A 217 -4.33 -18.39 32.50
N VAL A 218 -3.34 -19.19 32.07
CA VAL A 218 -2.41 -18.82 30.99
C VAL A 218 -3.11 -18.79 29.63
N ILE A 219 -4.01 -19.74 29.37
CA ILE A 219 -4.85 -19.75 28.16
C ILE A 219 -5.74 -18.52 28.11
N ASP A 220 -6.44 -18.19 29.20
CA ASP A 220 -7.34 -17.04 29.28
C ASP A 220 -6.56 -15.72 29.07
N GLN A 221 -5.38 -15.59 29.68
CA GLN A 221 -4.51 -14.42 29.47
C GLN A 221 -3.98 -14.33 28.04
N THR A 222 -3.59 -15.46 27.43
CA THR A 222 -3.13 -15.49 26.04
C THR A 222 -4.26 -15.15 25.07
N SER A 223 -5.47 -15.67 25.30
CA SER A 223 -6.66 -15.32 24.52
C SER A 223 -6.98 -13.83 24.64
N ALA A 224 -6.87 -13.25 25.85
CA ALA A 224 -7.01 -11.81 26.04
C ALA A 224 -5.95 -11.00 25.26
N ASN A 225 -4.69 -11.45 25.23
CA ASN A 225 -3.64 -10.82 24.44
C ASN A 225 -3.91 -10.92 22.92
N VAL A 226 -4.37 -12.08 22.44
CA VAL A 226 -4.76 -12.30 21.04
C VAL A 226 -5.92 -11.37 20.65
N LEU A 227 -6.96 -11.29 21.46
CA LEU A 227 -8.10 -10.38 21.24
C LEU A 227 -7.67 -8.90 21.29
N GLY A 228 -6.73 -8.57 22.18
CA GLY A 228 -6.11 -7.25 22.24
C GLY A 228 -5.35 -6.90 20.96
N ALA A 229 -4.58 -7.85 20.42
CA ALA A 229 -3.91 -7.71 19.13
C ALA A 229 -4.90 -7.55 17.97
N MET A 230 -5.96 -8.37 17.90
CA MET A 230 -7.02 -8.24 16.89
C MET A 230 -7.74 -6.90 16.99
N THR A 231 -8.01 -6.42 18.20
CA THR A 231 -8.59 -5.08 18.43
C THR A 231 -7.66 -3.97 17.93
N ASN A 232 -6.35 -4.10 18.16
CA ASN A 232 -5.36 -3.16 17.65
C ASN A 232 -5.31 -3.18 16.11
N ILE A 233 -5.37 -4.36 15.50
CA ILE A 233 -5.48 -4.53 14.03
C ILE A 233 -6.74 -3.83 13.51
N GLY A 234 -7.91 -4.05 14.13
CA GLY A 234 -9.15 -3.37 13.76
C GLY A 234 -9.06 -1.85 13.86
N GLY A 235 -8.41 -1.34 14.91
CA GLY A 235 -8.13 0.09 15.05
C GLY A 235 -7.25 0.65 13.92
N ARG A 236 -6.20 -0.10 13.52
CA ARG A 236 -5.34 0.26 12.39
C ARG A 236 -6.12 0.23 11.07
N TYR A 237 -6.97 -0.76 10.87
CA TYR A 237 -7.83 -0.87 9.68
C TYR A 237 -8.68 0.38 9.50
N ASN A 238 -9.41 0.77 10.54
CA ASN A 238 -10.26 1.97 10.51
C ASN A 238 -9.44 3.23 10.19
N ASN A 239 -8.25 3.36 10.78
CA ASN A 239 -7.38 4.50 10.47
C ASN A 239 -6.88 4.49 9.01
N LEU A 240 -6.46 3.32 8.51
CA LEU A 240 -6.02 3.13 7.13
C LEU A 240 -7.16 3.38 6.14
N ASP A 241 -8.41 3.02 6.47
CA ASP A 241 -9.59 3.37 5.68
C ASP A 241 -9.81 4.88 5.62
N LEU A 242 -9.79 5.56 6.77
CA LEU A 242 -9.92 7.02 6.83
C LEU A 242 -8.83 7.72 6.00
N LEU A 243 -7.58 7.28 6.12
CA LEU A 243 -6.46 7.80 5.34
C LEU A 243 -6.63 7.52 3.85
N ASN A 244 -7.07 6.32 3.47
CA ASN A 244 -7.29 5.97 2.06
C ASN A 244 -8.41 6.81 1.42
N SER A 245 -9.50 7.06 2.15
CA SER A 245 -10.57 7.96 1.72
C SER A 245 -10.07 9.40 1.56
N ALA A 246 -9.33 9.92 2.53
CA ALA A 246 -8.74 11.26 2.45
C ALA A 246 -7.75 11.40 1.27
N HIS A 247 -6.94 10.37 1.02
CA HIS A 247 -6.07 10.30 -0.16
C HIS A 247 -6.87 10.29 -1.47
N GLY A 248 -7.98 9.55 -1.53
CA GLY A 248 -8.88 9.56 -2.69
C GLY A 248 -9.50 10.93 -2.97
N GLU A 249 -9.91 11.64 -1.92
CA GLU A 249 -10.43 13.03 -2.03
C GLU A 249 -9.33 14.00 -2.49
N ASN A 250 -8.13 13.90 -1.91
CA ASN A 250 -6.99 14.72 -2.30
C ASN A 250 -6.55 14.44 -3.74
N LYS A 251 -6.58 13.17 -4.17
CA LYS A 251 -6.28 12.78 -5.56
C LYS A 251 -7.27 13.42 -6.52
N LEU A 252 -8.57 13.33 -6.22
CA LEU A 252 -9.61 13.96 -7.03
C LEU A 252 -9.41 15.48 -7.12
N PHE A 253 -9.04 16.12 -6.01
CA PHE A 253 -8.72 17.55 -6.01
C PHE A 253 -7.51 17.86 -6.91
N VAL A 254 -6.42 17.11 -6.77
CA VAL A 254 -5.21 17.25 -7.59
C VAL A 254 -5.53 17.07 -9.07
N ASP A 255 -6.26 16.02 -9.43
CA ASP A 255 -6.63 15.72 -10.81
C ASP A 255 -7.53 16.80 -11.40
N LYS A 256 -8.48 17.32 -10.62
CA LYS A 256 -9.35 18.43 -11.04
C LYS A 256 -8.56 19.71 -11.30
N VAL A 257 -7.71 20.12 -10.36
CA VAL A 257 -6.89 21.34 -10.51
C VAL A 257 -5.88 21.18 -11.65
N SER A 258 -5.31 19.98 -11.81
CA SER A 258 -4.43 19.64 -12.93
C SER A 258 -5.16 19.81 -14.27
N SER A 259 -6.35 19.23 -14.39
CA SER A 259 -7.19 19.35 -15.58
C SER A 259 -7.61 20.79 -15.87
N ASP A 260 -8.07 21.54 -14.86
CA ASP A 260 -8.45 22.95 -15.02
C ASP A 260 -7.26 23.81 -15.49
N LEU A 261 -6.04 23.46 -15.08
CA LEU A 261 -4.82 24.18 -15.43
C LEU A 261 -4.30 23.83 -16.84
N SER A 262 -4.39 22.55 -17.23
CA SER A 262 -3.89 22.05 -18.52
C SER A 262 -4.91 22.17 -19.65
N ALA A 263 -6.21 22.23 -19.37
CA ALA A 263 -7.26 22.20 -20.38
C ALA A 263 -7.13 23.32 -21.43
N LEU A 264 -7.31 22.93 -22.69
CA LEU A 264 -7.40 23.86 -23.81
C LEU A 264 -8.77 24.55 -23.86
N ASP A 265 -8.77 25.89 -23.91
CA ASP A 265 -9.94 26.65 -24.34
C ASP A 265 -10.10 26.50 -25.86
N TYR A 266 -11.03 25.64 -26.27
CA TYR A 266 -11.33 25.41 -27.70
C TYR A 266 -11.88 26.64 -28.41
N GLY A 267 -12.54 27.55 -27.70
CA GLY A 267 -13.03 28.81 -28.25
C GLY A 267 -11.85 29.69 -28.65
N GLU A 268 -10.92 29.93 -27.72
CA GLU A 268 -9.70 30.67 -28.02
C GLU A 268 -8.83 29.94 -29.06
N ALA A 269 -8.68 28.63 -28.95
CA ALA A 269 -7.88 27.83 -29.89
C ALA A 269 -8.43 27.91 -31.32
N SER A 270 -9.75 27.87 -31.50
CA SER A 270 -10.39 27.99 -32.82
C SER A 270 -10.19 29.37 -33.45
N VAL A 271 -10.19 30.43 -32.63
CA VAL A 271 -9.87 31.79 -33.08
C VAL A 271 -8.41 31.90 -33.49
N ARG A 272 -7.48 31.35 -32.68
CA ARG A 272 -6.05 31.30 -33.03
C ARG A 272 -5.79 30.50 -34.32
N LEU A 273 -6.45 29.35 -34.47
CA LEU A 273 -6.38 28.52 -35.67
C LEU A 273 -6.81 29.32 -36.91
N SER A 274 -7.98 29.96 -36.84
CA SER A 274 -8.52 30.78 -37.94
C SER A 274 -7.59 31.94 -38.28
N LYS A 275 -6.99 32.60 -37.28
CA LYS A 275 -6.02 33.68 -37.46
C LYS A 275 -4.77 33.19 -38.20
N TYR A 276 -4.20 32.04 -37.82
CA TYR A 276 -3.01 31.50 -38.50
C TYR A 276 -3.33 31.04 -39.94
N LEU A 277 -4.49 30.43 -40.18
CA LEU A 277 -4.92 30.07 -41.54
C LEU A 277 -5.10 31.31 -42.42
N ALA A 278 -5.76 32.35 -41.92
CA ALA A 278 -5.95 33.60 -42.65
C ALA A 278 -4.61 34.31 -42.92
N ALA A 279 -3.70 34.34 -41.95
CA ALA A 279 -2.36 34.91 -42.11
C ALA A 279 -1.52 34.11 -43.13
N LEU A 280 -1.63 32.79 -43.13
CA LEU A 280 -0.96 31.91 -44.10
C LEU A 280 -1.47 32.17 -45.51
N GLN A 281 -2.79 32.23 -45.70
CA GLN A 281 -3.43 32.56 -46.99
C GLN A 281 -3.02 33.95 -47.48
N ALA A 282 -3.05 34.96 -46.59
CA ALA A 282 -2.63 36.32 -46.93
C ALA A 282 -1.15 36.38 -47.35
N THR A 283 -0.27 35.68 -46.63
CA THR A 283 1.16 35.62 -46.95
C THR A 283 1.41 34.94 -48.31
N GLN A 284 0.67 33.87 -48.62
CA GLN A 284 0.73 33.22 -49.93
C GLN A 284 0.25 34.16 -51.06
N ALA A 285 -0.88 34.86 -50.85
CA ALA A 285 -1.41 35.81 -51.83
C ALA A 285 -0.46 36.99 -52.07
N SER A 286 0.16 37.54 -51.01
CA SER A 286 1.18 38.59 -51.12
C SER A 286 2.43 38.12 -51.85
N TYR A 287 2.87 36.88 -51.63
CA TYR A 287 4.01 36.30 -52.34
C TYR A 287 3.75 36.21 -53.85
N VAL A 288 2.55 35.77 -54.25
CA VAL A 288 2.14 35.73 -55.67
C VAL A 288 2.16 37.13 -56.28
N LYS A 289 1.53 38.12 -55.64
CA LYS A 289 1.49 39.51 -56.14
C LYS A 289 2.86 40.17 -56.29
N ILE A 290 3.79 39.87 -55.39
CA ILE A 290 5.14 40.47 -55.41
C ILE A 290 6.01 39.82 -56.49
N ASN A 291 5.85 38.51 -56.71
CA ASN A 291 6.47 37.85 -57.84
C ASN A 291 5.95 38.36 -59.19
N GLU A 292 4.64 38.65 -59.29
CA GLU A 292 4.04 39.27 -60.50
C GLU A 292 4.63 40.65 -60.82
N LEU A 293 4.87 41.49 -59.80
CA LEU A 293 5.48 42.83 -59.97
C LEU A 293 6.96 42.80 -60.37
N SER A 294 7.70 41.72 -60.06
CA SER A 294 9.16 41.69 -60.24
C SER A 294 9.65 41.22 -61.62
N LEU A 295 8.77 40.73 -62.49
CA LEU A 295 9.22 40.04 -63.71
C LEU A 295 8.51 40.38 -65.04
N PHE A 296 7.37 41.10 -65.05
CA PHE A 296 6.69 41.41 -66.33
C PHE A 296 6.29 42.88 -66.56
N ASP A 297 6.27 43.73 -65.54
CA ASP A 297 5.80 45.13 -65.69
C ASP A 297 6.90 46.14 -66.06
N ARG A 298 8.11 45.67 -66.37
CA ARG A 298 9.27 46.54 -66.67
C ARG A 298 10.10 46.15 -67.89
N LEU A 299 9.56 45.30 -68.76
CA LEU A 299 10.01 45.07 -70.14
C LEU A 299 8.95 45.60 -71.09
#